data_AF-A0A1V5L1N2-F1
#
_entry.id   AF-A0A1V5L1N2-F1
#
_cell.length_a   1.000
_cell.length_b   1.000
_cell.length_c   1.000
_cell.angle_alpha   90.00
_cell.angle_beta   90.00
_cell.angle_gamma   90.00
#
_symmetry.space_group_name_H-M   'P 1'
#
loop_
_entity.id
_entity.type
_entity.pdbx_description
1 polymer ?
#
loop_
_entity_poly.entity_id
_entity_poly.type
_entity_poly.pdbx_seq_one_letter_code
_entity_poly.pdbx_strand_id
1 'polypeptide(L)'
;MSGILLWMSVVFFLEVTQSISARDLVFEATSALGTVGLSTGATGQLDDIGKLTIVFAMFAGRVGPMTLFLLLSRQRVDTVPSCPDARIPLS
;
A
#
# COMPACT_ATOMS: atom_id res chain seq x y z
N MET A 1 -4.42 -12.42 6.10
CA MET A 1 -3.21 -13.24 6.34
C MET A 1 -2.04 -12.85 5.44
N SER A 2 -2.22 -12.67 4.11
CA SER A 2 -1.12 -12.35 3.19
C SER A 2 -0.25 -11.13 3.59
N GLY A 3 -0.85 -9.99 3.98
CA GLY A 3 -0.09 -8.78 4.31
C GLY A 3 0.86 -8.91 5.51
N ILE A 4 0.54 -9.78 6.48
CA ILE A 4 1.38 -10.01 7.66
C ILE A 4 2.64 -10.81 7.32
N LEU A 5 2.54 -11.74 6.36
CA LEU A 5 3.68 -12.52 5.88
C LEU A 5 4.65 -11.63 5.11
N LEU A 6 4.12 -10.72 4.30
CA LEU A 6 4.91 -9.74 3.55
C LEU A 6 5.64 -8.79 4.52
N TRP A 7 4.96 -8.30 5.55
CA TRP A 7 5.57 -7.49 6.60
C TRP A 7 6.69 -8.23 7.35
N MET A 8 6.44 -9.46 7.80
CA MET A 8 7.45 -10.29 8.49
C MET A 8 8.68 -10.54 7.62
N SER A 9 8.47 -10.81 6.32
CA SER A 9 9.57 -11.00 5.38
C SER A 9 10.42 -9.75 5.21
N VAL A 10 9.80 -8.57 5.15
CA VAL A 10 10.52 -7.28 5.03
C VAL A 10 11.33 -6.99 6.29
N VAL A 11 10.73 -7.15 7.48
CA VAL A 11 11.41 -6.93 8.76
C VAL A 11 12.62 -7.87 8.88
N PHE A 12 12.45 -9.15 8.59
CA PHE A 12 13.54 -10.13 8.63
C PHE A 12 14.67 -9.76 7.67
N PHE A 13 14.34 -9.36 6.44
CA PHE A 13 15.34 -8.96 5.45
C PHE A 13 16.12 -7.71 5.89
N LEU A 14 15.42 -6.73 6.46
CA LEU A 14 16.03 -5.52 6.99
C LEU A 14 16.91 -5.81 8.21
N GLU A 15 16.50 -6.70 9.11
CA GLU A 15 17.29 -7.08 10.30
C GLU A 15 18.57 -7.85 9.94
N VAL A 16 18.53 -8.68 8.88
CA VAL A 16 19.72 -9.37 8.35
C VAL A 16 20.68 -8.40 7.65
N THR A 17 20.15 -7.39 6.96
CA THR A 17 20.95 -6.47 6.14
C THR A 17 21.47 -5.27 6.94
N GLN A 18 20.78 -4.87 8.01
CA GLN A 18 21.06 -3.65 8.76
C GLN A 18 21.29 -3.94 10.24
N SER A 19 22.38 -3.43 10.80
CA SER A 19 22.70 -3.54 12.23
C SER A 19 22.08 -2.42 13.07
N ILE A 20 20.84 -2.04 12.77
CA ILE A 20 20.08 -0.99 13.47
C ILE A 20 19.21 -1.66 14.56
N SER A 21 18.76 -0.89 15.55
CA SER A 21 17.82 -1.37 16.55
C SER A 21 16.57 -1.99 15.90
N ALA A 22 16.21 -3.21 16.30
CA ALA A 22 15.04 -3.92 15.79
C ALA A 22 13.74 -3.10 15.91
N ARG A 23 13.60 -2.27 16.96
CA ARG A 23 12.43 -1.38 17.15
C ARG A 23 12.30 -0.36 16.02
N ASP A 24 13.40 0.23 15.59
CA ASP A 24 13.40 1.21 14.50
C ASP A 24 13.11 0.53 13.16
N LEU A 25 13.71 -0.64 12.92
CA LEU A 25 13.46 -1.43 11.70
C LEU A 25 11.99 -1.85 11.57
N VAL A 26 11.39 -2.29 12.68
CA VAL A 26 9.96 -2.64 12.76
C VAL A 26 9.09 -1.42 12.46
N PHE A 27 9.42 -0.25 13.02
CA PHE A 27 8.69 1.00 12.79
C PHE A 27 8.80 1.49 11.34
N GLU A 28 10.00 1.44 10.76
CA GLU A 28 10.25 1.75 9.36
C GLU A 28 9.48 0.81 8.44
N ALA A 29 9.50 -0.49 8.72
CA ALA A 29 8.79 -1.49 7.92
C ALA A 29 7.26 -1.28 7.96
N THR A 30 6.66 -1.01 9.15
CA THR A 30 5.22 -0.68 9.23
C THR A 30 4.89 0.64 8.54
N SER A 31 5.71 1.68 8.73
CA SER A 31 5.52 2.99 8.08
C SER A 31 5.59 2.89 6.56
N ALA A 32 6.56 2.14 6.02
CA ALA A 32 6.73 1.89 4.60
C ALA A 32 5.54 1.11 4.02
N LEU A 33 5.13 0.02 4.68
CA LEU A 33 4.03 -0.83 4.20
C LEU A 33 2.68 -0.13 4.28
N GLY A 34 2.49 0.78 5.23
CA GLY A 34 1.34 1.68 5.30
C GLY A 34 1.44 2.94 4.44
N THR A 35 2.59 3.16 3.77
CA THR A 35 2.91 4.40 3.03
C THR A 35 2.70 5.69 3.85
N VAL A 36 2.97 5.62 5.15
CA VAL A 36 2.78 6.74 6.10
C VAL A 36 3.89 7.78 5.92
N GLY A 37 5.10 7.35 5.57
CA GLY A 37 6.24 8.23 5.29
C GLY A 37 6.93 8.78 6.55
N LEU A 38 6.62 8.23 7.73
CA LEU A 38 7.27 8.58 8.98
C LEU A 38 8.51 7.72 9.22
N SER A 39 9.54 8.33 9.79
CA SER A 39 10.81 7.70 10.15
C SER A 39 11.22 8.12 11.55
N THR A 40 11.83 7.20 12.31
CA THR A 40 12.49 7.54 13.59
C THR A 40 13.88 8.15 13.38
N GLY A 41 14.28 8.42 12.13
CA GLY A 41 15.63 8.82 11.74
C GLY A 41 16.51 7.65 11.30
N ALA A 42 15.96 6.43 11.30
CA ALA A 42 16.67 5.22 10.86
C ALA A 42 16.86 5.19 9.35
N THR A 43 15.92 5.70 8.53
CA THR A 43 16.04 5.69 7.05
C THR A 43 17.34 6.30 6.53
N GLY A 44 17.89 7.31 7.22
CA GLY A 44 19.17 7.94 6.86
C GLY A 44 20.41 7.10 7.18
N GLN A 45 20.27 6.12 8.07
CA GLN A 45 21.34 5.19 8.48
C GLN A 45 21.29 3.88 7.68
N LEU A 46 20.26 3.69 6.84
CA LEU A 46 20.15 2.50 6.01
C LEU A 46 21.20 2.52 4.90
N ASP A 47 21.83 1.36 4.70
CA ASP A 47 22.65 1.10 3.51
C ASP A 47 21.78 1.09 2.24
N ASP A 48 22.42 1.15 1.06
CA ASP A 48 21.71 1.23 -0.22
C ASP A 48 20.75 0.06 -0.45
N ILE A 49 21.11 -1.14 0.02
CA ILE A 49 20.26 -2.33 -0.03
C ILE A 49 19.04 -2.18 0.89
N GLY A 50 19.22 -1.60 2.08
CA GLY A 50 18.14 -1.33 3.02
C GLY A 50 17.13 -0.33 2.45
N LYS A 51 17.64 0.76 1.84
CA LYS A 51 16.79 1.75 1.17
C LYS A 51 15.98 1.13 0.03
N LEU A 52 16.62 0.29 -0.80
CA LEU A 52 15.92 -0.40 -1.88
C LEU A 52 14.78 -1.30 -1.33
N THR A 53 15.04 -2.00 -0.23
CA THR A 53 14.04 -2.85 0.43
C THR A 53 12.83 -2.03 0.93
N ILE A 54 13.08 -0.86 1.53
CA ILE A 54 12.01 0.07 1.95
C ILE A 54 11.20 0.59 0.76
N VAL A 55 11.85 0.93 -0.37
CA VAL A 55 11.15 1.37 -1.58
C VAL A 55 10.23 0.26 -2.11
N PHE A 56 10.69 -0.99 -2.14
CA PHE A 56 9.86 -2.13 -2.51
C PHE A 56 8.69 -2.33 -1.54
N ALA A 57 8.93 -2.17 -0.23
CA ALA A 57 7.88 -2.27 0.79
C ALA A 57 6.81 -1.18 0.61
N MET A 58 7.19 0.07 0.29
CA MET A 58 6.25 1.15 -0.03
C MET A 58 5.41 0.85 -1.28
N PHE A 59 6.06 0.30 -2.31
CA PHE A 59 5.36 -0.06 -3.54
C PHE A 59 4.34 -1.18 -3.29
N ALA A 60 4.75 -2.24 -2.60
CA ALA A 60 3.86 -3.34 -2.22
C ALA A 60 2.71 -2.85 -1.30
N GLY A 61 3.03 -1.98 -0.35
CA GLY A 61 2.08 -1.35 0.57
C GLY A 61 0.98 -0.56 -0.14
N ARG A 62 1.29 0.12 -1.25
CA ARG A 62 0.32 0.85 -2.07
C ARG A 62 -0.48 -0.04 -3.02
N VAL A 63 0.16 -1.05 -3.62
CA VAL A 63 -0.47 -1.94 -4.60
C VAL A 63 -1.48 -2.90 -3.95
N GLY A 64 -1.22 -3.34 -2.72
CA GLY A 64 -2.11 -4.23 -1.98
C GLY A 64 -3.55 -3.68 -1.84
N PRO A 65 -3.74 -2.49 -1.25
CA PRO A 65 -5.05 -1.85 -1.10
C PRO A 65 -5.73 -1.54 -2.44
N MET A 66 -4.98 -1.07 -3.44
CA MET A 66 -5.52 -0.81 -4.79
C MET A 66 -6.08 -2.08 -5.43
N THR A 67 -5.35 -3.18 -5.35
CA THR A 67 -5.78 -4.47 -5.90
C THR A 67 -6.99 -5.00 -5.15
N LEU A 68 -6.99 -4.91 -3.82
CA LEU A 68 -8.13 -5.29 -2.98
C LEU A 68 -9.37 -4.45 -3.32
N PHE A 69 -9.19 -3.15 -3.49
CA PHE A 69 -10.27 -2.24 -3.88
C PHE A 69 -10.85 -2.60 -5.25
N LEU A 70 -10.01 -2.89 -6.24
CA LEU A 70 -10.46 -3.32 -7.57
C LEU A 70 -11.22 -4.66 -7.53
N LEU A 71 -10.74 -5.63 -6.75
CA LEU A 71 -11.41 -6.93 -6.58
C LEU A 71 -12.76 -6.82 -5.87
N LEU A 72 -12.86 -5.91 -4.90
CA LEU A 72 -14.11 -5.62 -4.17
C LEU A 72 -15.04 -4.70 -4.96
N SER A 73 -14.50 -3.87 -5.84
CA SER A 73 -15.26 -3.02 -6.74
C SER A 73 -15.95 -3.90 -7.78
N ARG A 74 -17.16 -4.35 -7.47
CA ARG A 74 -18.09 -4.81 -8.51
C ARG A 74 -18.31 -3.63 -9.44
N GLN A 75 -17.73 -3.69 -10.63
CA GLN A 75 -18.14 -2.84 -11.74
C GLN A 75 -19.64 -3.07 -11.95
N ARG A 76 -20.47 -2.19 -11.37
CA ARG A 76 -21.78 -1.94 -11.98
C ARG A 76 -21.42 -1.28 -13.29
N VAL A 77 -21.49 -2.05 -14.36
CA VAL A 77 -21.71 -1.46 -15.68
C VAL A 77 -23.04 -0.74 -15.51
N ASP A 78 -22.98 0.57 -15.28
CA ASP A 78 -24.14 1.43 -15.38
C ASP A 78 -24.59 1.31 -16.83
N THR A 79 -25.50 0.36 -17.09
CA THR A 79 -26.32 0.36 -18.29
C THR A 79 -26.89 1.76 -18.36
N VAL A 80 -26.41 2.56 -19.30
CA VAL A 80 -26.93 3.89 -19.62
C VAL A 80 -28.44 3.79 -19.51
N PRO A 81 -29.08 4.43 -18.50
CA PRO A 81 -30.52 4.51 -18.47
C PRO A 81 -30.87 5.25 -19.75
N SER A 82 -31.38 4.53 -20.75
CA SER A 82 -31.97 5.12 -21.94
C SER A 82 -33.18 5.88 -21.42
N CYS A 83 -32.97 7.12 -20.97
CA CYS A 83 -34.02 8.01 -20.53
C CYS A 83 -35.07 8.04 -21.65
N PRO A 84 -36.29 7.52 -21.41
CA PRO A 84 -37.36 7.72 -22.35
C PRO A 84 -37.61 9.22 -22.40
N ASP A 85 -37.49 9.77 -23.60
CA ASP A 85 -37.76 11.16 -23.95
C ASP A 85 -39.03 11.63 -23.20
N ALA A 86 -38.82 12.37 -22.11
CA ALA A 86 -39.89 12.89 -21.28
C ALA A 86 -40.57 14.00 -22.06
N ARG A 87 -41.49 13.62 -22.97
CA ARG A 87 -42.41 14.56 -23.59
C ARG A 87 -43.39 15.03 -22.52
N ILE A 88 -43.11 16.20 -21.96
CA ILE A 88 -44.03 16.92 -21.08
C ILE A 88 -44.91 17.80 -22.00
N PRO A 89 -46.18 17.46 -22.25
CA PRO A 89 -47.07 18.39 -22.93
C PRO A 89 -47.42 19.50 -21.94
N LEU A 90 -46.89 20.70 -22.20
CA LEU A 90 -47.38 21.94 -21.60
C LEU A 90 -48.75 22.23 -22.23
N SER A 91 -49.81 21.96 -21.46
CA SER A 91 -51.19 22.43 -21.70
C SER A 91 -51.51 23.59 -20.78
#